data_AF-A0A956DFW3-F1
#
_entry.id   AF-A0A956DFW3-F1
#
_cell.length_a   1.000
_cell.length_b   1.000
_cell.length_c   1.000
_cell.angle_alpha   90.00
_cell.angle_beta   90.00
_cell.angle_gamma   90.00
#
_symmetry.space_group_name_H-M   'P 1'
#
loop_
_entity.id
_entity.type
_entity.pdbx_description
1 polymer ?
#
loop_
_entity_poly.entity_id
_entity_poly.type
_entity_poly.pdbx_seq_one_letter_code
_entity_poly.pdbx_strand_id
1 'polypeptide(L)'
;LGTQRPRLFVDGAERTVVLDAAPGPRPAEICHGGNVARVLTNPPSRQTWRYERGWASDVRDEVVLACAIDAQGNEAWATSAGVRFGDRRLEVLADQLVFVRNVLVTVAGREVRAWAADGRELGRHTLDFEPAHVVADEQAVFVARGRRLLRLVVSELATESVAVELAGDVVALGVGPTLAVATNAVERPGARLGNHYVEDAVLVLDRETLAPLEVHRTARRSRRQDHPGAVDSGLLPRALVWRGGWRVAFAGSGELGELGGLGRTTRLPRALGAPTAFAILDDGTRLVVSAGQAGAWSEGWSLVGEEGDPGERAFFAATRSGLACASCHVEGGQARHRLGPAEDEARAAHVAPPIANLRETPPYFRDGAYPTLDALVEEGVHLFGGHRTPNGALVPWLRNQTRGASLDDVDATREGWRVFSEEGCPRCHAPPAFTDGVMRTRAELEDEGAVLRDTPSLVGLRERSELGHDLRASDVPEFLRRASGAHRVRSASRPALRRFLEAL
;
A
#
# COMPACT_ATOMS: atom_id res chain seq x y z
N LEU A 1 21.22 6.28 28.46
CA LEU A 1 19.98 5.62 28.91
C LEU A 1 19.75 4.45 27.98
N GLY A 2 20.07 3.24 28.44
CA GLY A 2 20.07 2.04 27.60
C GLY A 2 18.65 1.62 27.21
N THR A 3 18.48 1.22 25.96
CA THR A 3 17.23 0.73 25.37
C THR A 3 16.81 -0.60 26.01
N GLN A 4 16.13 -0.55 27.16
CA GLN A 4 15.48 -1.75 27.71
C GLN A 4 14.23 -2.06 26.87
N ARG A 5 14.24 -3.21 26.21
CA ARG A 5 13.07 -3.75 25.51
C ARG A 5 11.94 -4.01 26.52
N PRO A 6 10.69 -3.64 26.24
CA PRO A 6 9.57 -3.91 27.14
C PRO A 6 9.40 -5.42 27.35
N ARG A 7 9.24 -5.82 28.61
CA ARG A 7 9.00 -7.21 29.03
C ARG A 7 7.50 -7.35 29.34
N LEU A 8 6.83 -8.31 28.70
CA LEU A 8 5.42 -8.62 28.98
C LEU A 8 5.36 -9.94 29.74
N PHE A 9 4.57 -9.98 30.82
CA PHE A 9 4.29 -11.22 31.56
C PHE A 9 2.89 -11.71 31.16
N VAL A 10 2.81 -12.91 30.59
CA VAL A 10 1.55 -13.61 30.28
C VAL A 10 1.58 -14.92 31.04
N ASP A 11 0.56 -15.17 31.88
CA ASP A 11 0.45 -16.35 32.75
C ASP A 11 1.65 -16.60 33.68
N GLY A 12 2.27 -15.54 34.18
CA GLY A 12 3.42 -15.62 35.09
C GLY A 12 4.76 -15.98 34.41
N ALA A 13 4.77 -16.21 33.10
CA ALA A 13 5.99 -16.40 32.32
C ALA A 13 6.45 -15.08 31.68
N GLU A 14 7.75 -14.78 31.83
CA GLU A 14 8.38 -13.63 31.18
C GLU A 14 8.52 -13.91 29.67
N ARG A 15 7.89 -13.10 28.83
CA ARG A 15 8.07 -13.14 27.37
C ARG A 15 8.71 -11.85 26.88
N THR A 16 9.85 -11.99 26.21
CA THR A 16 10.46 -10.88 25.46
C THR A 16 9.69 -10.73 24.16
N VAL A 17 8.83 -9.73 24.08
CA VAL A 17 8.18 -9.38 22.81
C VAL A 17 9.15 -8.48 22.05
N VAL A 18 9.83 -9.03 21.04
CA VAL A 18 10.63 -8.22 20.12
C VAL A 18 9.66 -7.57 19.15
N LEU A 19 9.27 -6.34 19.46
CA LEU A 19 8.39 -5.51 18.63
C LEU A 19 9.25 -4.58 17.78
N ASP A 20 9.96 -5.14 16.80
CA ASP A 20 10.40 -4.32 15.69
C ASP A 20 9.21 -4.27 14.73
N ALA A 21 8.44 -3.17 14.77
CA ALA A 21 7.48 -2.88 13.72
C ALA A 21 8.30 -2.60 12.45
N ALA A 22 8.63 -3.65 11.70
CA ALA A 22 9.08 -3.48 10.34
C ALA A 22 7.95 -2.73 9.62
N PRO A 23 8.19 -1.54 9.05
CA PRO A 23 7.22 -0.96 8.13
C PRO A 23 6.91 -2.04 7.08
N GLY A 24 5.64 -2.20 6.72
CA GLY A 24 5.27 -3.13 5.65
C GLY A 24 6.14 -2.86 4.41
N PRO A 25 6.37 -3.87 3.55
CA PRO A 25 7.20 -3.70 2.36
C PRO A 25 6.70 -2.49 1.57
N ARG A 26 7.52 -1.43 1.52
CA ARG A 26 7.21 -0.24 0.73
C ARG A 26 7.43 -0.57 -0.74
N PRO A 27 6.61 -0.03 -1.65
CA PRO A 27 6.92 -0.14 -3.06
C PRO A 27 8.30 0.48 -3.32
N ALA A 28 9.02 -0.13 -4.24
CA ALA A 28 10.26 0.44 -4.75
C ALA A 28 10.04 1.88 -5.23
N GLU A 29 11.07 2.70 -5.14
CA GLU A 29 10.99 4.13 -5.47
C GLU A 29 12.00 4.47 -6.56
N ILE A 30 11.56 5.28 -7.53
CA ILE A 30 12.43 5.93 -8.50
C ILE A 30 12.23 7.43 -8.36
N CYS A 31 13.26 8.14 -7.91
CA CYS A 31 13.29 9.59 -7.98
C CYS A 31 14.17 10.01 -9.16
N HIS A 32 13.71 10.95 -9.97
CA HIS A 32 14.43 11.34 -11.20
C HIS A 32 14.29 12.82 -11.51
N GLY A 33 15.33 13.37 -12.15
CA GLY A 33 15.43 14.75 -12.59
C GLY A 33 16.32 14.81 -13.83
N GLY A 34 15.77 15.28 -14.95
CA GLY A 34 16.46 15.28 -16.24
C GLY A 34 16.89 13.88 -16.70
N ASN A 35 18.21 13.67 -16.81
CA ASN A 35 18.84 12.40 -17.22
C ASN A 35 19.44 11.60 -16.05
N VAL A 36 19.12 11.98 -14.81
CA VAL A 36 19.59 11.31 -13.61
C VAL A 36 18.41 10.69 -12.88
N ALA A 37 18.60 9.48 -12.38
CA ALA A 37 17.67 8.87 -11.45
C ALA A 37 18.38 8.15 -10.31
N ARG A 38 17.70 8.04 -9.19
CA ARG A 38 18.04 7.10 -8.12
C ARG A 38 16.92 6.09 -7.97
N VAL A 39 17.34 4.86 -7.69
CA VAL A 39 16.46 3.72 -7.49
C VAL A 39 16.70 3.13 -6.11
N LEU A 40 15.61 3.01 -5.36
CA LEU A 40 15.51 2.30 -4.09
C LEU A 40 14.69 1.03 -4.36
N THR A 41 15.35 -0.12 -4.50
CA THR A 41 14.65 -1.35 -4.90
C THR A 41 13.77 -1.91 -3.79
N ASN A 42 14.18 -1.75 -2.52
CA ASN A 42 13.47 -2.21 -1.32
C ASN A 42 13.65 -1.19 -0.16
N PRO A 43 12.96 -0.04 -0.14
CA PRO A 43 13.04 0.87 1.00
C PRO A 43 12.41 0.23 2.24
N PRO A 44 13.02 0.36 3.44
CA PRO A 44 14.26 1.08 3.72
C PRO A 44 15.53 0.30 3.30
N SER A 45 16.49 0.96 2.64
CA SER A 45 17.72 0.31 2.11
C SER A 45 18.99 1.16 2.33
N ARG A 46 20.13 0.50 2.58
CA ARG A 46 21.46 1.14 2.53
C ARG A 46 22.05 1.20 1.12
N GLN A 47 21.62 0.31 0.25
CA GLN A 47 22.09 0.26 -1.13
C GLN A 47 21.12 1.03 -2.02
N THR A 48 21.67 1.96 -2.79
CA THR A 48 20.95 2.74 -3.78
C THR A 48 21.63 2.61 -5.12
N TRP A 49 20.87 2.74 -6.20
CA TRP A 49 21.41 2.71 -7.56
C TRP A 49 21.18 4.06 -8.22
N ARG A 50 22.24 4.65 -8.76
CA ARG A 50 22.17 5.82 -9.64
C ARG A 50 22.18 5.36 -11.08
N TYR A 51 21.28 5.90 -11.88
CA TYR A 51 21.36 5.80 -13.33
C TYR A 51 21.71 7.15 -13.92
N GLU A 52 22.83 7.22 -14.63
CA GLU A 52 23.28 8.37 -15.42
C GLU A 52 24.15 7.84 -16.57
N ARG A 53 23.52 7.60 -17.74
CA ARG A 53 24.15 6.91 -18.89
C ARG A 53 24.71 5.52 -18.56
N GLY A 54 24.06 4.83 -17.62
CA GLY A 54 24.50 3.56 -17.09
C GLY A 54 24.28 3.50 -15.58
N TRP A 55 24.42 2.30 -15.02
CA TRP A 55 24.20 2.08 -13.59
C TRP A 55 25.48 2.26 -12.78
N ALA A 56 25.36 2.94 -11.64
CA ALA A 56 26.36 2.99 -10.59
C ALA A 56 25.67 2.73 -9.24
N SER A 57 26.20 1.79 -8.45
CA SER A 57 25.73 1.58 -7.08
C SER A 57 26.41 2.56 -6.12
N ASP A 58 25.66 3.03 -5.12
CA ASP A 58 26.18 3.74 -3.96
C ASP A 58 25.68 3.04 -2.69
N VAL A 59 26.60 2.68 -1.80
CA VAL A 59 26.30 2.12 -0.48
C VAL A 59 26.42 3.25 0.52
N ARG A 60 25.32 3.56 1.19
CA ARG A 60 25.26 4.66 2.16
C ARG A 60 25.49 4.10 3.56
N ASP A 61 26.14 4.90 4.40
CA ASP A 61 26.32 4.58 5.83
C ASP A 61 24.98 4.54 6.58
N GLU A 62 24.01 5.32 6.10
CA GLU A 62 22.67 5.45 6.66
C GLU A 62 21.64 4.74 5.79
N VAL A 63 20.59 4.25 6.45
CA VAL A 63 19.45 3.62 5.77
C VAL A 63 18.60 4.71 5.12
N VAL A 64 18.43 4.63 3.80
CA VAL A 64 17.60 5.54 3.01
C VAL A 64 16.14 5.06 3.05
N LEU A 65 15.25 5.99 3.35
CA LEU A 65 13.81 5.78 3.45
C LEU A 65 13.05 6.27 2.21
N ALA A 66 13.50 7.37 1.61
CA ALA A 66 12.93 8.00 0.42
C ALA A 66 13.96 8.91 -0.28
N CYS A 67 13.72 9.26 -1.54
CA CYS A 67 14.56 10.18 -2.28
C CYS A 67 13.76 11.15 -3.16
N ALA A 68 14.33 12.32 -3.47
CA ALA A 68 13.76 13.22 -4.47
C ALA A 68 14.89 13.83 -5.29
N ILE A 69 14.62 14.12 -6.57
CA ILE A 69 15.52 14.85 -7.45
C ILE A 69 14.69 15.92 -8.17
N ASP A 70 15.13 17.17 -8.14
CA ASP A 70 14.46 18.24 -8.89
C ASP A 70 14.92 18.29 -10.36
N ALA A 71 14.32 19.19 -11.14
CA ALA A 71 14.64 19.37 -12.55
C ALA A 71 16.09 19.84 -12.80
N GLN A 72 16.74 20.41 -11.79
CA GLN A 72 18.13 20.87 -11.84
C GLN A 72 19.12 19.78 -11.38
N GLY A 73 18.62 18.62 -10.94
CA GLY A 73 19.43 17.51 -10.45
C GLY A 73 19.82 17.62 -8.97
N ASN A 74 19.21 18.54 -8.21
CA ASN A 74 19.43 18.61 -6.77
C ASN A 74 18.77 17.41 -6.10
N GLU A 75 19.54 16.68 -5.29
CA GLU A 75 19.08 15.48 -4.61
C GLU A 75 18.67 15.79 -3.15
N ALA A 76 17.60 15.15 -2.69
CA ALA A 76 17.24 15.05 -1.29
C ALA A 76 17.08 13.58 -0.87
N TRP A 77 17.44 13.28 0.38
CA TRP A 77 17.47 11.93 0.93
C TRP A 77 16.81 11.93 2.30
N ALA A 78 15.82 11.08 2.51
CA ALA A 78 15.28 10.82 3.83
C ALA A 78 15.99 9.61 4.44
N THR A 79 16.40 9.71 5.70
CA THR A 79 17.07 8.65 6.44
C THR A 79 16.46 8.52 7.84
N SER A 80 16.85 7.49 8.59
CA SER A 80 16.50 7.39 10.02
C SER A 80 17.05 8.54 10.87
N ALA A 81 18.00 9.31 10.33
CA ALA A 81 18.69 10.38 11.03
C ALA A 81 18.13 11.78 10.66
N GLY A 82 17.18 11.85 9.73
CA GLY A 82 16.58 13.07 9.21
C GLY A 82 16.63 13.16 7.69
N VAL A 83 16.26 14.33 7.16
CA VAL A 83 16.30 14.62 5.71
C VAL A 83 17.56 15.40 5.35
N ARG A 84 18.31 14.94 4.36
CA ARG A 84 19.45 15.66 3.78
C ARG A 84 19.04 16.28 2.46
N PHE A 85 19.40 17.54 2.26
CA PHE A 85 19.10 18.29 1.04
C PHE A 85 20.22 19.30 0.76
N GLY A 86 20.97 19.07 -0.33
CA GLY A 86 22.27 19.71 -0.53
C GLY A 86 23.22 19.44 0.66
N ASP A 87 23.88 20.50 1.14
CA ASP A 87 24.75 20.43 2.32
C ASP A 87 23.98 20.50 3.66
N ARG A 88 22.65 20.59 3.62
CA ARG A 88 21.82 20.76 4.80
C ARG A 88 21.27 19.44 5.31
N ARG A 89 21.03 19.42 6.63
CA ARG A 89 20.31 18.38 7.34
C ARG A 89 19.13 19.02 8.05
N LEU A 90 17.94 18.50 7.80
CA LEU A 90 16.70 18.84 8.48
C LEU A 90 16.45 17.76 9.53
N GLU A 91 16.19 18.16 10.77
CA GLU A 91 15.88 17.26 11.89
C GLU A 91 14.40 16.81 11.83
N VAL A 92 14.02 16.26 10.67
CA VAL A 92 12.67 15.80 10.38
C VAL A 92 12.80 14.43 9.75
N LEU A 93 11.99 13.49 10.21
CA LEU A 93 11.82 12.23 9.51
C LEU A 93 10.87 12.46 8.33
N ALA A 94 11.09 11.73 7.24
CA ALA A 94 10.22 11.76 6.09
C ALA A 94 10.12 10.34 5.51
N ASP A 95 8.90 9.96 5.18
CA ASP A 95 8.56 8.70 4.55
C ASP A 95 8.52 8.82 3.04
N GLN A 96 8.22 10.03 2.53
CA GLN A 96 8.23 10.36 1.11
C GLN A 96 8.78 11.78 0.93
N LEU A 97 9.47 12.00 -0.19
CA LEU A 97 10.03 13.30 -0.57
C LEU A 97 9.58 13.66 -1.99
N VAL A 98 9.22 14.91 -2.22
CA VAL A 98 8.98 15.44 -3.57
C VAL A 98 9.48 16.88 -3.67
N PHE A 99 9.74 17.34 -4.89
CA PHE A 99 10.05 18.75 -5.17
C PHE A 99 8.90 19.44 -5.85
N VAL A 100 8.60 20.67 -5.40
CA VAL A 100 7.76 21.63 -6.11
C VAL A 100 8.65 22.81 -6.47
N ARG A 101 9.12 22.84 -7.73
CA ARG A 101 10.21 23.73 -8.17
C ARG A 101 11.45 23.53 -7.28
N ASN A 102 11.85 24.56 -6.54
CA ASN A 102 12.99 24.57 -5.62
C ASN A 102 12.56 24.41 -4.14
N VAL A 103 11.31 24.05 -3.89
CA VAL A 103 10.79 23.76 -2.54
C VAL A 103 10.79 22.26 -2.34
N LEU A 104 11.50 21.81 -1.31
CA LEU A 104 11.45 20.42 -0.87
C LEU A 104 10.20 20.21 -0.03
N VAL A 105 9.43 19.18 -0.35
CA VAL A 105 8.28 18.75 0.45
C VAL A 105 8.59 17.41 1.10
N THR A 106 8.40 17.34 2.41
CA THR A 106 8.55 16.12 3.21
C THR A 106 7.19 15.65 3.68
N VAL A 107 6.94 14.34 3.60
CA VAL A 107 5.73 13.71 4.13
C VAL A 107 6.12 12.69 5.18
N ALA A 108 5.62 12.83 6.41
CA ALA A 108 5.86 11.88 7.50
C ALA A 108 4.57 11.60 8.27
N GLY A 109 4.13 10.34 8.26
CA GLY A 109 2.82 9.98 8.78
C GLY A 109 1.72 10.86 8.15
N ARG A 110 1.07 11.71 8.94
CA ARG A 110 0.00 12.61 8.48
C ARG A 110 0.49 14.04 8.19
N GLU A 111 1.76 14.31 8.37
CA GLU A 111 2.31 15.66 8.26
C GLU A 111 2.93 15.87 6.88
N VAL A 112 2.51 16.93 6.19
CA VAL A 112 3.15 17.43 4.97
C VAL A 112 3.81 18.77 5.30
N ARG A 113 5.11 18.91 5.05
CA ARG A 113 5.87 20.14 5.33
C ARG A 113 6.65 20.58 4.11
N ALA A 114 6.70 21.88 3.87
CA ALA A 114 7.49 22.48 2.80
C ALA A 114 8.71 23.21 3.36
N TRP A 115 9.82 23.09 2.65
CA TRP A 115 11.12 23.62 3.05
C TRP A 115 11.72 24.40 1.88
N ALA A 116 12.12 25.63 2.16
CA ALA A 116 12.87 26.41 1.20
C ALA A 116 14.25 25.78 0.95
N ALA A 117 14.86 26.17 -0.17
CA ALA A 117 16.26 25.86 -0.49
C ALA A 117 17.20 26.11 0.70
N ASP A 118 16.91 27.16 1.51
CA ASP A 118 17.70 27.56 2.67
C ASP A 118 17.47 26.72 3.95
N GLY A 119 16.58 25.73 3.92
CA GLY A 119 16.20 24.89 5.05
C GLY A 119 15.11 25.47 5.95
N ARG A 120 14.61 26.68 5.68
CA ARG A 120 13.50 27.28 6.43
C ARG A 120 12.17 26.58 6.11
N GLU A 121 11.40 26.23 7.14
CA GLU A 121 10.02 25.73 6.97
C GLU A 121 9.15 26.84 6.38
N LEU A 122 8.53 26.57 5.24
CA LEU A 122 7.62 27.48 4.53
C LEU A 122 6.17 27.30 4.97
N GLY A 123 5.80 26.08 5.35
CA GLY A 123 4.44 25.74 5.74
C GLY A 123 4.30 24.26 6.10
N ARG A 124 3.16 23.96 6.71
CA ARG A 124 2.80 22.63 7.21
C ARG A 124 1.30 22.40 7.06
N HIS A 125 0.95 21.17 6.73
CA HIS A 125 -0.42 20.69 6.67
C HIS A 125 -0.52 19.33 7.39
N THR A 126 -1.52 19.17 8.26
CA THR A 126 -1.81 17.88 8.91
C THR A 126 -3.00 17.23 8.21
N LEU A 127 -2.73 16.15 7.50
CA LEU A 127 -3.72 15.37 6.76
C LEU A 127 -4.67 14.63 7.71
N ASP A 128 -5.88 14.36 7.21
CA ASP A 128 -6.81 13.51 7.93
C ASP A 128 -6.57 12.00 7.74
N PHE A 129 -5.60 11.63 6.89
CA PHE A 129 -5.09 10.27 6.64
C PHE A 129 -3.56 10.28 6.43
N GLU A 130 -2.89 9.14 6.61
CA GLU A 130 -1.46 8.96 6.31
C GLU A 130 -1.32 8.55 4.83
N PRO A 131 -0.73 9.35 3.93
CA PRO A 131 -0.78 9.10 2.49
C PRO A 131 0.12 7.93 2.08
N ALA A 132 -0.33 7.18 1.08
CA ALA A 132 0.43 6.09 0.46
C ALA A 132 1.14 6.55 -0.82
N HIS A 133 0.54 7.50 -1.53
CA HIS A 133 1.07 8.02 -2.79
C HIS A 133 1.25 9.54 -2.71
N VAL A 134 2.42 10.02 -3.12
CA VAL A 134 2.74 11.45 -3.19
C VAL A 134 3.39 11.74 -4.54
N VAL A 135 2.86 12.70 -5.28
CA VAL A 135 3.47 13.26 -6.50
C VAL A 135 3.35 14.78 -6.46
N ALA A 136 4.16 15.48 -7.25
CA ALA A 136 4.20 16.95 -7.24
C ALA A 136 4.36 17.52 -8.65
N ASP A 137 3.75 18.66 -8.90
CA ASP A 137 4.05 19.50 -10.07
C ASP A 137 4.74 20.80 -9.68
N GLU A 138 4.67 21.81 -10.55
CA GLU A 138 5.30 23.10 -10.31
C GLU A 138 4.62 23.96 -9.23
N GLN A 139 3.42 23.61 -8.76
CA GLN A 139 2.63 24.43 -7.86
C GLN A 139 2.11 23.67 -6.63
N ALA A 140 1.81 22.39 -6.81
CA ALA A 140 1.07 21.61 -5.84
C ALA A 140 1.67 20.23 -5.60
N VAL A 141 1.33 19.70 -4.42
CA VAL A 141 1.57 18.32 -4.02
C VAL A 141 0.23 17.61 -4.05
N PHE A 142 0.20 16.43 -4.64
CA PHE A 142 -0.96 15.55 -4.67
C PHE A 142 -0.67 14.36 -3.76
N VAL A 143 -1.52 14.15 -2.77
CA VAL A 143 -1.41 13.05 -1.82
C VAL A 143 -2.65 12.18 -1.88
N ALA A 144 -2.49 10.86 -1.80
CA ALA A 144 -3.61 9.94 -1.84
C ALA A 144 -3.41 8.71 -0.95
N ARG A 145 -4.53 8.16 -0.48
CA ARG A 145 -4.63 6.83 0.13
C ARG A 145 -6.06 6.31 0.05
N GLY A 146 -6.21 5.04 -0.27
CA GLY A 146 -7.53 4.46 -0.51
C GLY A 146 -8.28 5.33 -1.51
N ARG A 147 -9.52 5.70 -1.21
CA ARG A 147 -10.37 6.51 -2.10
C ARG A 147 -10.11 8.02 -2.02
N ARG A 148 -9.22 8.47 -1.13
CA ARG A 148 -9.01 9.90 -0.89
C ARG A 148 -7.87 10.43 -1.73
N LEU A 149 -8.12 11.55 -2.40
CA LEU A 149 -7.14 12.32 -3.13
C LEU A 149 -7.23 13.78 -2.68
N LEU A 150 -6.09 14.36 -2.34
CA LEU A 150 -5.97 15.73 -1.89
C LEU A 150 -4.90 16.46 -2.68
N ARG A 151 -5.22 17.68 -3.10
CA ARG A 151 -4.27 18.65 -3.69
C ARG A 151 -3.93 19.70 -2.64
N LEU A 152 -2.64 19.95 -2.44
CA LEU A 152 -2.09 20.95 -1.54
C LEU A 152 -1.24 21.95 -2.32
N VAL A 153 -1.62 23.23 -2.33
CA VAL A 153 -0.83 24.29 -2.99
C VAL A 153 0.34 24.67 -2.07
N VAL A 154 1.58 24.61 -2.57
CA VAL A 154 2.77 24.75 -1.70
C VAL A 154 2.89 26.14 -1.08
N SER A 155 2.54 27.20 -1.81
CA SER A 155 2.53 28.57 -1.28
C SER A 155 1.49 28.79 -0.18
N GLU A 156 0.54 27.86 -0.03
CA GLU A 156 -0.68 28.00 0.76
C GLU A 156 -0.98 26.74 1.58
N LEU A 157 0.06 25.95 1.91
CA LEU A 157 -0.10 24.65 2.59
C LEU A 157 -0.97 24.70 3.86
N ALA A 158 -1.06 25.87 4.50
CA ALA A 158 -1.87 26.06 5.70
C ALA A 158 -3.36 26.37 5.43
N THR A 159 -3.75 26.74 4.22
CA THR A 159 -5.06 27.41 3.98
C THR A 159 -5.88 26.81 2.86
N GLU A 160 -5.27 26.28 1.81
CA GLU A 160 -6.02 25.79 0.63
C GLU A 160 -5.76 24.31 0.35
N SER A 161 -6.85 23.57 0.19
CA SER A 161 -6.79 22.19 -0.29
C SER A 161 -8.05 21.84 -1.07
N VAL A 162 -7.88 21.04 -2.13
CA VAL A 162 -8.99 20.46 -2.88
C VAL A 162 -8.99 18.97 -2.64
N ALA A 163 -10.06 18.46 -2.05
CA ALA A 163 -10.23 17.05 -1.73
C ALA A 163 -11.33 16.43 -2.60
N VAL A 164 -11.10 15.22 -3.10
CA VAL A 164 -12.12 14.41 -3.76
C VAL A 164 -12.09 12.98 -3.21
N GLU A 165 -13.27 12.36 -3.16
CA GLU A 165 -13.40 10.94 -2.89
C GLU A 165 -13.67 10.21 -4.21
N LEU A 166 -12.80 9.28 -4.57
CA LEU A 166 -12.88 8.51 -5.81
C LEU A 166 -13.79 7.29 -5.63
N ALA A 167 -14.20 6.71 -6.75
CA ALA A 167 -14.98 5.47 -6.76
C ALA A 167 -14.20 4.26 -6.22
N GLY A 168 -12.89 4.21 -6.49
CA GLY A 168 -12.00 3.12 -6.09
C GLY A 168 -10.77 3.62 -5.33
N ASP A 169 -10.02 2.67 -4.81
CA ASP A 169 -8.74 2.94 -4.16
C ASP A 169 -7.73 3.46 -5.20
N VAL A 170 -6.94 4.46 -4.81
CA VAL A 170 -5.79 4.92 -5.56
C VAL A 170 -4.69 3.88 -5.42
N VAL A 171 -4.20 3.43 -6.57
CA VAL A 171 -3.17 2.40 -6.71
C VAL A 171 -1.82 3.02 -7.09
N ALA A 172 -1.86 4.11 -7.85
CA ALA A 172 -0.71 4.92 -8.23
C ALA A 172 -1.15 6.32 -8.68
N LEU A 173 -0.23 7.28 -8.57
CA LEU A 173 -0.38 8.63 -9.09
C LEU A 173 0.70 8.90 -10.12
N GLY A 174 0.38 9.73 -11.12
CA GLY A 174 1.34 10.31 -12.04
C GLY A 174 0.93 11.73 -12.35
N VAL A 175 1.91 12.60 -12.61
CA VAL A 175 1.68 14.02 -12.85
C VAL A 175 2.34 14.49 -14.15
N GLY A 176 1.61 15.30 -14.91
CA GLY A 176 2.00 15.89 -16.19
C GLY A 176 1.19 17.17 -16.42
N PRO A 177 0.76 17.46 -17.67
CA PRO A 177 -0.21 18.54 -17.94
C PRO A 177 -1.55 18.33 -17.23
N THR A 178 -1.89 17.06 -16.97
CA THR A 178 -3.04 16.61 -16.18
C THR A 178 -2.54 15.78 -15.00
N LEU A 179 -3.43 15.44 -14.07
CA LEU A 179 -3.16 14.42 -13.06
C LEU A 179 -3.69 13.08 -13.57
N ALA A 180 -2.93 12.01 -13.44
CA ALA A 180 -3.42 10.66 -13.72
C ALA A 180 -3.47 9.83 -12.44
N VAL A 181 -4.58 9.12 -12.25
CA VAL A 181 -4.84 8.29 -11.07
C VAL A 181 -5.17 6.88 -11.53
N ALA A 182 -4.29 5.94 -11.19
CA ALA A 182 -4.56 4.53 -11.33
C ALA A 182 -5.50 4.10 -10.20
N THR A 183 -6.63 3.46 -10.55
CA THR A 183 -7.62 3.03 -9.57
C THR A 183 -8.19 1.66 -9.91
N ASN A 184 -8.62 0.93 -8.88
CA ASN A 184 -9.24 -0.39 -8.99
C ASN A 184 -10.78 -0.33 -9.14
N ALA A 185 -11.38 0.87 -9.14
CA ALA A 185 -12.80 1.01 -9.42
C ALA A 185 -13.12 2.34 -10.11
N VAL A 186 -14.05 2.28 -11.07
CA VAL A 186 -14.66 3.47 -11.69
C VAL A 186 -16.16 3.34 -11.65
N GLU A 187 -16.84 4.35 -11.10
CA GLU A 187 -18.30 4.37 -11.07
C GLU A 187 -18.84 4.31 -12.50
N ARG A 188 -19.76 3.36 -12.72
CA ARG A 188 -20.69 3.41 -13.84
C ARG A 188 -22.07 3.75 -13.27
N PRO A 189 -22.74 4.79 -13.77
CA PRO A 189 -24.18 4.86 -13.65
C PRO A 189 -24.79 3.60 -14.32
N GLY A 190 -25.33 2.68 -13.53
CA GLY A 190 -26.20 1.60 -13.99
C GLY A 190 -25.58 0.31 -14.53
N ALA A 191 -24.26 0.07 -14.42
CA ALA A 191 -23.67 -1.19 -14.90
C ALA A 191 -23.30 -2.14 -13.76
N ARG A 192 -24.00 -3.28 -13.74
CA ARG A 192 -23.82 -4.44 -12.86
C ARG A 192 -22.82 -5.43 -13.47
N LEU A 193 -21.54 -5.09 -13.52
CA LEU A 193 -20.52 -5.99 -14.05
C LEU A 193 -19.52 -6.33 -12.96
N GLY A 194 -19.93 -7.27 -12.10
CA GLY A 194 -19.25 -7.75 -10.92
C GLY A 194 -18.01 -8.56 -11.21
N ASN A 195 -16.94 -7.87 -11.55
CA ASN A 195 -15.66 -8.13 -10.92
C ASN A 195 -14.79 -6.87 -11.05
N HIS A 196 -13.94 -6.63 -10.05
CA HIS A 196 -12.93 -5.56 -10.12
C HIS A 196 -12.02 -5.68 -11.37
N TYR A 197 -11.93 -6.85 -12.03
CA TYR A 197 -11.15 -7.03 -13.28
C TYR A 197 -11.68 -6.26 -14.50
N VAL A 198 -12.81 -5.54 -14.43
CA VAL A 198 -13.29 -4.63 -15.50
C VAL A 198 -13.31 -3.16 -15.08
N GLU A 199 -12.97 -2.89 -13.83
CA GLU A 199 -13.04 -1.56 -13.23
C GLU A 199 -11.66 -0.93 -13.02
N ASP A 200 -10.57 -1.69 -13.17
CA ASP A 200 -9.21 -1.14 -13.27
C ASP A 200 -9.15 -0.08 -14.39
N ALA A 201 -8.75 1.12 -14.00
CA ALA A 201 -8.68 2.25 -14.90
C ALA A 201 -7.57 3.22 -14.52
N VAL A 202 -7.27 4.08 -15.48
CA VAL A 202 -6.59 5.35 -15.22
C VAL A 202 -7.59 6.48 -15.44
N LEU A 203 -7.86 7.23 -14.37
CA LEU A 203 -8.59 8.48 -14.43
C LEU A 203 -7.61 9.58 -14.80
N VAL A 204 -7.91 10.36 -15.85
CA VAL A 204 -7.20 11.59 -16.14
C VAL A 204 -8.04 12.73 -15.59
N LEU A 205 -7.48 13.47 -14.64
CA LEU A 205 -8.14 14.54 -13.91
C LEU A 205 -7.51 15.88 -14.26
N ASP A 206 -8.34 16.93 -14.22
CA ASP A 206 -7.86 18.29 -14.18
C ASP A 206 -7.09 18.50 -12.87
N ARG A 207 -5.86 19.01 -12.97
CA ARG A 207 -4.96 19.07 -11.81
C ARG A 207 -5.30 20.18 -10.83
N GLU A 208 -6.12 21.15 -11.20
CA GLU A 208 -6.50 22.27 -10.32
C GLU A 208 -7.78 21.96 -9.56
N THR A 209 -8.78 21.46 -10.28
CA THR A 209 -10.13 21.17 -9.77
C THR A 209 -10.32 19.73 -9.34
N LEU A 210 -9.41 18.83 -9.72
CA LEU A 210 -9.53 17.36 -9.58
C LEU A 210 -10.75 16.78 -10.33
N ALA A 211 -11.37 17.54 -11.24
CA ALA A 211 -12.50 17.08 -12.02
C ALA A 211 -12.06 16.01 -13.05
N PRO A 212 -12.85 14.94 -13.26
CA PRO A 212 -12.52 13.93 -14.25
C PRO A 212 -12.62 14.48 -15.68
N LEU A 213 -11.54 14.33 -16.44
CA LEU A 213 -11.47 14.66 -17.86
C LEU A 213 -11.67 13.42 -18.74
N GLU A 214 -10.99 12.33 -18.41
CA GLU A 214 -11.05 11.08 -19.17
C GLU A 214 -11.00 9.86 -18.25
N VAL A 215 -11.55 8.74 -18.72
CA VAL A 215 -11.50 7.45 -18.03
C VAL A 215 -10.98 6.39 -19.00
N HIS A 216 -9.77 5.90 -18.75
CA HIS A 216 -9.13 4.85 -19.54
C HIS A 216 -9.22 3.53 -18.81
N ARG A 217 -10.18 2.68 -19.18
CA ARG A 217 -10.21 1.30 -18.67
C ARG A 217 -9.00 0.54 -19.17
N THR A 218 -8.21 0.00 -18.26
CA THR A 218 -6.99 -0.69 -18.64
C THR A 218 -7.27 -2.15 -18.90
N ALA A 219 -8.05 -2.80 -18.02
CA ALA A 219 -8.28 -4.22 -18.11
C ALA A 219 -9.13 -4.59 -19.34
N ARG A 220 -8.61 -5.49 -20.17
CA ARG A 220 -9.24 -5.91 -21.42
C ARG A 220 -9.86 -7.29 -21.29
N ARG A 221 -11.16 -7.35 -21.56
CA ARG A 221 -11.86 -8.61 -21.78
C ARG A 221 -11.62 -9.11 -23.20
N SER A 222 -11.04 -10.29 -23.35
CA SER A 222 -11.04 -11.00 -24.63
C SER A 222 -12.15 -12.05 -24.66
N ARG A 223 -12.39 -12.67 -25.83
CA ARG A 223 -13.34 -13.78 -25.94
C ARG A 223 -12.89 -15.04 -25.17
N ARG A 224 -11.67 -15.06 -24.63
CA ARG A 224 -11.10 -16.19 -23.87
C ARG A 224 -11.39 -16.10 -22.37
N GLN A 225 -12.03 -15.03 -21.89
CA GLN A 225 -12.39 -14.93 -20.48
C GLN A 225 -13.65 -15.73 -20.18
N ASP A 226 -13.50 -16.94 -19.66
CA ASP A 226 -14.60 -17.79 -19.22
C ASP A 226 -14.70 -17.94 -17.69
N HIS A 227 -13.75 -17.37 -16.93
CA HIS A 227 -13.75 -17.34 -15.46
C HIS A 227 -13.12 -16.05 -14.91
N PRO A 228 -13.36 -15.71 -13.62
CA PRO A 228 -12.78 -14.54 -12.96
C PRO A 228 -11.25 -14.53 -13.09
N GLY A 229 -10.71 -13.44 -13.64
CA GLY A 229 -9.29 -13.23 -13.81
C GLY A 229 -8.70 -13.70 -15.15
N ALA A 230 -9.35 -14.53 -15.97
CA ALA A 230 -8.77 -14.90 -17.26
C ALA A 230 -8.61 -13.65 -18.15
N VAL A 231 -7.44 -13.01 -18.22
CA VAL A 231 -7.21 -11.70 -18.87
C VAL A 231 -5.94 -11.76 -19.71
N ASP A 232 -5.97 -11.15 -20.89
CA ASP A 232 -4.85 -11.27 -21.84
C ASP A 232 -3.78 -10.17 -21.64
N SER A 233 -4.18 -8.96 -21.23
CA SER A 233 -3.30 -7.78 -21.12
C SER A 233 -3.97 -6.59 -20.39
N GLY A 234 -3.16 -5.62 -19.95
CA GLY A 234 -3.57 -4.29 -19.52
C GLY A 234 -4.15 -4.22 -18.11
N LEU A 235 -3.57 -4.94 -17.15
CA LEU A 235 -4.22 -5.17 -15.86
C LEU A 235 -4.12 -3.98 -14.90
N LEU A 236 -3.98 -4.25 -13.61
CA LEU A 236 -3.89 -3.26 -12.56
C LEU A 236 -2.74 -2.27 -12.85
N PRO A 237 -3.04 -1.00 -13.19
CA PRO A 237 -2.00 0.01 -13.39
C PRO A 237 -1.29 0.28 -12.06
N ARG A 238 0.04 0.14 -12.02
CA ARG A 238 0.86 0.30 -10.79
C ARG A 238 1.83 1.46 -10.80
N ALA A 239 2.18 1.96 -11.97
CA ALA A 239 2.98 3.16 -12.09
C ALA A 239 2.54 3.95 -13.31
N LEU A 240 2.51 5.27 -13.17
CA LEU A 240 2.07 6.21 -14.19
C LEU A 240 3.16 7.25 -14.40
N VAL A 241 3.54 7.46 -15.66
CA VAL A 241 4.53 8.48 -16.01
C VAL A 241 4.09 9.23 -17.26
N TRP A 242 4.34 10.53 -17.28
CA TRP A 242 4.05 11.38 -18.43
C TRP A 242 5.34 11.68 -19.21
N ARG A 243 5.36 11.34 -20.52
CA ARG A 243 6.40 11.79 -21.46
C ARG A 243 5.81 11.94 -22.86
N GLY A 244 5.27 13.13 -23.16
CA GLY A 244 4.53 13.37 -24.41
C GLY A 244 3.26 12.52 -24.53
N GLY A 245 2.76 12.01 -23.40
CA GLY A 245 1.66 11.07 -23.30
C GLY A 245 1.81 10.20 -22.04
N TRP A 246 0.70 9.69 -21.52
CA TRP A 246 0.73 8.80 -20.38
C TRP A 246 1.27 7.43 -20.77
N ARG A 247 2.15 6.91 -19.94
CA ARG A 247 2.67 5.56 -19.99
C ARG A 247 2.37 4.87 -18.66
N VAL A 248 2.10 3.58 -18.74
CA VAL A 248 1.59 2.79 -17.62
C VAL A 248 2.41 1.53 -17.49
N ALA A 249 2.81 1.20 -16.27
CA ALA A 249 3.34 -0.11 -15.94
C ALA A 249 2.25 -0.93 -15.26
N PHE A 250 2.03 -2.16 -15.71
CA PHE A 250 0.93 -3.00 -15.25
C PHE A 250 1.42 -4.11 -14.32
N ALA A 251 0.85 -4.20 -13.10
CA ALA A 251 1.06 -5.35 -12.24
C ALA A 251 0.60 -6.63 -12.93
N GLY A 252 1.26 -7.73 -12.58
CA GLY A 252 0.96 -9.06 -13.08
C GLY A 252 1.39 -9.27 -14.53
N SER A 253 0.81 -8.56 -15.50
CA SER A 253 1.14 -8.77 -16.91
C SER A 253 2.62 -8.51 -17.28
N GLY A 254 3.35 -7.76 -16.45
CA GLY A 254 4.77 -7.49 -16.65
C GLY A 254 5.00 -6.70 -17.94
N GLU A 255 4.15 -5.70 -18.19
CA GLU A 255 4.18 -4.93 -19.43
C GLU A 255 4.08 -3.42 -19.18
N LEU A 256 4.61 -2.66 -20.14
CA LEU A 256 4.48 -1.21 -20.24
C LEU A 256 3.52 -0.88 -21.38
N GLY A 257 2.57 0.03 -21.19
CA GLY A 257 1.64 0.48 -22.22
C GLY A 257 1.53 1.99 -22.33
N GLU A 258 0.80 2.46 -23.34
CA GLU A 258 0.49 3.87 -23.57
C GLU A 258 -1.03 4.11 -23.40
N LEU A 259 -1.45 5.13 -22.63
CA LEU A 259 -2.87 5.50 -22.60
C LEU A 259 -3.26 6.14 -23.94
N GLY A 260 -4.47 5.84 -24.43
CA GLY A 260 -4.91 6.19 -25.79
C GLY A 260 -4.38 5.26 -26.90
N GLY A 261 -3.37 4.45 -26.60
CA GLY A 261 -2.77 3.46 -27.51
C GLY A 261 -2.74 2.05 -26.91
N LEU A 262 -3.61 1.75 -25.93
CA LEU A 262 -3.58 0.56 -25.05
C LEU A 262 -3.50 -0.81 -25.76
N GLY A 263 -3.53 -0.88 -27.10
CA GLY A 263 -3.19 -2.08 -27.88
C GLY A 263 -1.69 -2.28 -28.12
N ARG A 264 -0.84 -1.31 -27.75
CA ARG A 264 0.62 -1.38 -27.87
C ARG A 264 1.21 -1.50 -26.47
N THR A 265 1.52 -2.73 -26.07
CA THR A 265 2.26 -3.01 -24.85
C THR A 265 3.66 -3.55 -25.18
N THR A 266 4.63 -3.26 -24.33
CA THR A 266 5.97 -3.84 -24.38
C THR A 266 6.13 -4.74 -23.16
N ARG A 267 6.41 -6.03 -23.37
CA ARG A 267 6.69 -6.95 -22.28
C ARG A 267 8.05 -6.67 -21.68
N LEU A 268 8.11 -6.68 -20.35
CA LEU A 268 9.34 -6.60 -19.59
C LEU A 268 10.09 -7.94 -19.65
N PRO A 269 11.42 -7.94 -19.48
CA PRO A 269 12.20 -9.13 -19.21
C PRO A 269 11.61 -9.90 -18.03
N ARG A 270 11.62 -11.23 -18.10
CA ARG A 270 11.11 -12.09 -17.01
C ARG A 270 11.77 -11.80 -15.66
N ALA A 271 13.04 -11.39 -15.67
CA ALA A 271 13.78 -11.03 -14.46
C ALA A 271 13.09 -9.91 -13.67
N LEU A 272 12.59 -8.88 -14.37
CA LEU A 272 11.91 -7.74 -13.75
C LEU A 272 10.48 -8.04 -13.28
N GLY A 273 9.96 -9.26 -13.39
CA GLY A 273 8.66 -9.61 -12.81
C GLY A 273 7.52 -8.60 -13.08
N ALA A 274 6.80 -8.21 -12.01
CA ALA A 274 5.73 -7.23 -12.07
C ALA A 274 6.21 -5.85 -11.57
N PRO A 275 6.08 -4.79 -12.40
CA PRO A 275 6.60 -3.48 -12.06
C PRO A 275 5.88 -2.86 -10.87
N THR A 276 6.65 -2.26 -9.97
CA THR A 276 6.16 -1.48 -8.81
C THR A 276 6.49 0.00 -8.94
N ALA A 277 7.48 0.38 -9.76
CA ALA A 277 7.79 1.76 -10.10
C ALA A 277 8.25 1.89 -11.56
N PHE A 278 8.02 3.07 -12.15
CA PHE A 278 8.35 3.35 -13.54
C PHE A 278 8.68 4.84 -13.75
N ALA A 279 9.78 5.12 -14.45
CA ALA A 279 10.19 6.46 -14.84
C ALA A 279 10.69 6.50 -16.29
N ILE A 280 10.65 7.69 -16.90
CA ILE A 280 11.22 7.95 -18.22
C ILE A 280 12.10 9.19 -18.13
N LEU A 281 13.39 9.04 -18.45
CA LEU A 281 14.37 10.11 -18.41
C LEU A 281 14.29 11.00 -19.64
N ASP A 282 15.02 12.11 -19.62
CA ASP A 282 14.98 13.10 -20.70
C ASP A 282 15.43 12.55 -22.06
N ASP A 283 16.43 11.68 -22.05
CA ASP A 283 16.95 10.95 -23.21
C ASP A 283 16.04 9.80 -23.70
N GLY A 284 14.90 9.59 -23.04
CA GLY A 284 13.94 8.53 -23.37
C GLY A 284 14.24 7.18 -22.73
N THR A 285 15.31 7.06 -21.92
CA THR A 285 15.59 5.85 -21.14
C THR A 285 14.43 5.56 -20.19
N ARG A 286 13.99 4.29 -20.20
CA ARG A 286 12.89 3.78 -19.37
C ARG A 286 13.46 3.03 -18.18
N LEU A 287 13.11 3.43 -16.96
CA LEU A 287 13.56 2.77 -15.73
C LEU A 287 12.38 2.07 -15.07
N VAL A 288 12.51 0.78 -14.79
CA VAL A 288 11.46 -0.03 -14.17
C VAL A 288 12.04 -0.73 -12.95
N VAL A 289 11.26 -0.82 -11.87
CA VAL A 289 11.65 -1.54 -10.66
C VAL A 289 10.60 -2.57 -10.31
N SER A 290 11.04 -3.72 -9.80
CA SER A 290 10.19 -4.81 -9.33
C SER A 290 10.92 -5.66 -8.30
N ALA A 291 10.32 -5.84 -7.13
CA ALA A 291 10.70 -6.84 -6.11
C ALA A 291 12.23 -7.07 -6.00
N GLY A 292 12.98 -6.03 -5.60
CA GLY A 292 14.43 -6.09 -5.42
C GLY A 292 15.29 -5.84 -6.67
N GLN A 293 14.73 -5.91 -7.88
CA GLN A 293 15.44 -5.67 -9.14
C GLN A 293 15.01 -4.39 -9.83
N ALA A 294 15.96 -3.75 -10.51
CA ALA A 294 15.71 -2.62 -11.38
C ALA A 294 16.27 -2.88 -12.78
N GLY A 295 15.66 -2.25 -13.79
CA GLY A 295 16.13 -2.35 -15.15
C GLY A 295 15.96 -1.04 -15.90
N ALA A 296 16.94 -0.73 -16.74
CA ALA A 296 16.91 0.41 -17.65
C ALA A 296 16.84 -0.09 -19.09
N TRP A 297 15.99 0.55 -19.89
CA TRP A 297 15.85 0.28 -21.31
C TRP A 297 16.03 1.55 -22.14
N SER A 298 17.11 1.59 -22.91
CA SER A 298 17.39 2.58 -23.96
C SER A 298 17.46 1.90 -25.33
N GLU A 299 18.49 1.07 -25.55
CA GLU A 299 18.67 0.23 -26.75
C GLU A 299 18.53 -1.28 -26.43
N GLY A 300 18.55 -1.62 -25.14
CA GLY A 300 18.39 -2.96 -24.60
C GLY A 300 18.23 -2.88 -23.08
N TRP A 301 17.91 -4.01 -22.44
CA TRP A 301 17.76 -4.05 -20.99
C TRP A 301 19.11 -4.18 -20.30
N SER A 302 19.37 -3.28 -19.36
CA SER A 302 20.44 -3.40 -18.37
C SER A 302 19.80 -3.55 -16.99
N LEU A 303 20.15 -4.62 -16.28
CA LEU A 303 19.56 -4.95 -14.97
C LEU A 303 20.55 -4.65 -13.84
N VAL A 304 20.03 -4.20 -12.70
CA VAL A 304 20.77 -4.05 -11.44
C VAL A 304 19.90 -4.43 -10.25
N GLY A 305 20.53 -4.47 -9.08
CA GLY A 305 19.92 -5.00 -7.87
C GLY A 305 20.24 -6.49 -7.70
N GLU A 306 20.02 -6.96 -6.48
CA GLU A 306 20.07 -8.38 -6.19
C GLU A 306 18.76 -9.03 -6.66
N GLU A 307 18.80 -10.33 -6.94
CA GLU A 307 17.55 -11.08 -7.05
C GLU A 307 16.83 -10.95 -5.71
N GLY A 308 15.65 -10.30 -5.68
CA GLY A 308 14.90 -10.09 -4.44
C GLY A 308 14.48 -11.41 -3.77
N ASP A 309 13.81 -11.36 -2.62
CA ASP A 309 13.34 -12.60 -1.98
C ASP A 309 12.43 -13.38 -2.95
N PRO A 310 12.69 -14.68 -3.24
CA PRO A 310 11.89 -15.43 -4.19
C PRO A 310 10.39 -15.51 -3.85
N GLY A 311 10.03 -15.45 -2.56
CA GLY A 311 8.66 -15.41 -2.09
C GLY A 311 8.01 -14.04 -2.27
N GLU A 312 8.76 -12.95 -2.04
CA GLU A 312 8.31 -11.59 -2.39
C GLU A 312 8.05 -11.48 -3.90
N ARG A 313 8.98 -11.96 -4.73
CA ARG A 313 8.78 -11.99 -6.19
C ARG A 313 7.53 -12.78 -6.56
N ALA A 314 7.29 -13.92 -5.91
CA ALA A 314 6.07 -14.70 -6.14
C ALA A 314 4.80 -13.95 -5.72
N PHE A 315 4.85 -13.14 -4.67
CA PHE A 315 3.72 -12.32 -4.22
C PHE A 315 3.35 -11.23 -5.25
N PHE A 316 4.33 -10.66 -5.94
CA PHE A 316 4.12 -9.71 -7.04
C PHE A 316 3.94 -10.39 -8.41
N ALA A 317 4.31 -11.66 -8.56
CA ALA A 317 4.25 -12.36 -9.84
C ALA A 317 2.80 -12.61 -10.29
N ALA A 318 2.56 -12.40 -11.59
CA ALA A 318 1.30 -12.79 -12.20
C ALA A 318 1.02 -14.28 -12.13
N THR A 319 -0.25 -14.55 -11.89
CA THR A 319 -0.93 -15.78 -12.26
C THR A 319 -1.16 -15.84 -13.77
N ARG A 320 -1.68 -16.97 -14.27
CA ARG A 320 -2.13 -17.08 -15.66
C ARG A 320 -3.32 -16.17 -15.93
N SER A 321 -4.11 -15.92 -14.90
CA SER A 321 -5.14 -14.87 -14.86
C SER A 321 -4.55 -13.46 -14.73
N GLY A 322 -3.23 -13.29 -14.82
CA GLY A 322 -2.56 -11.99 -14.80
C GLY A 322 -2.68 -11.22 -13.48
N LEU A 323 -3.26 -11.79 -12.43
CA LEU A 323 -3.35 -11.19 -11.11
C LEU A 323 -2.13 -11.55 -10.30
N ALA A 324 -1.78 -10.72 -9.33
CA ALA A 324 -0.80 -11.07 -8.31
C ALA A 324 -1.50 -11.07 -6.95
N CYS A 325 -0.89 -11.69 -5.94
CA CYS A 325 -1.35 -11.52 -4.56
C CYS A 325 -1.36 -10.02 -4.20
N ALA A 326 -0.34 -9.28 -4.65
CA ALA A 326 -0.24 -7.83 -4.52
C ALA A 326 -1.38 -7.02 -5.19
N SER A 327 -2.12 -7.62 -6.13
CA SER A 327 -3.29 -6.96 -6.75
C SER A 327 -4.43 -6.81 -5.75
N CYS A 328 -4.63 -7.83 -4.90
CA CYS A 328 -5.67 -7.81 -3.88
C CYS A 328 -5.16 -7.31 -2.52
N HIS A 329 -3.87 -7.49 -2.25
CA HIS A 329 -3.20 -7.08 -1.00
C HIS A 329 -2.22 -5.94 -1.31
N VAL A 330 -2.74 -4.76 -1.65
CA VAL A 330 -1.94 -3.60 -2.03
C VAL A 330 -0.99 -3.24 -0.88
N GLU A 331 0.32 -3.28 -1.16
CA GLU A 331 1.39 -3.04 -0.16
C GLU A 331 1.35 -4.02 1.03
N GLY A 332 0.77 -5.21 0.82
CA GLY A 332 0.51 -6.19 1.88
C GLY A 332 -0.62 -5.79 2.84
N GLY A 333 -1.28 -4.66 2.58
CA GLY A 333 -2.36 -4.11 3.35
C GLY A 333 -3.74 -4.64 2.96
N GLN A 334 -4.73 -4.04 3.62
CA GLN A 334 -6.14 -4.24 3.31
C GLN A 334 -6.52 -3.45 2.05
N ALA A 335 -7.22 -4.09 1.13
CA ALA A 335 -7.81 -3.38 -0.01
C ALA A 335 -9.23 -3.89 -0.29
N ARG A 336 -10.09 -2.97 -0.72
CA ARG A 336 -11.48 -3.29 -1.01
C ARG A 336 -11.57 -3.82 -2.43
N HIS A 337 -12.13 -5.02 -2.57
CA HIS A 337 -12.34 -5.63 -3.88
C HIS A 337 -13.77 -6.12 -4.02
N ARG A 338 -14.35 -5.92 -5.19
CA ARG A 338 -15.58 -6.61 -5.57
C ARG A 338 -15.18 -7.98 -6.12
N LEU A 339 -15.04 -8.94 -5.20
CA LEU A 339 -14.79 -10.35 -5.48
C LEU A 339 -16.12 -11.11 -5.44
N GLY A 340 -16.80 -11.26 -6.57
CA GLY A 340 -18.03 -12.05 -6.62
C GLY A 340 -18.73 -11.93 -7.97
N PRO A 341 -19.57 -12.92 -8.35
CA PRO A 341 -20.37 -12.84 -9.57
C PRO A 341 -21.34 -11.65 -9.53
N ALA A 342 -21.57 -11.03 -10.69
CA ALA A 342 -22.37 -9.82 -10.85
C ALA A 342 -23.82 -9.91 -10.32
N GLU A 343 -24.34 -11.14 -10.21
CA GLU A 343 -25.74 -11.41 -9.87
C GLU A 343 -26.01 -11.37 -8.36
N ASP A 344 -24.97 -11.39 -7.51
CA ASP A 344 -25.08 -11.38 -6.03
C ASP A 344 -24.38 -10.15 -5.39
N GLU A 345 -24.12 -9.11 -6.19
CA GLU A 345 -23.37 -7.88 -5.82
C GLU A 345 -23.94 -7.10 -4.63
N ALA A 346 -25.23 -7.28 -4.31
CA ALA A 346 -25.83 -6.67 -3.13
C ALA A 346 -25.26 -7.23 -1.81
N ARG A 347 -24.47 -8.32 -1.85
CA ARG A 347 -24.11 -9.08 -0.64
C ARG A 347 -22.65 -9.12 -0.21
N ALA A 348 -21.63 -8.76 -0.99
CA ALA A 348 -20.30 -8.53 -0.39
C ALA A 348 -19.31 -7.82 -1.32
N ALA A 349 -19.01 -6.55 -1.06
CA ALA A 349 -17.64 -6.11 -1.25
C ALA A 349 -16.79 -6.94 -0.27
N HIS A 350 -15.86 -7.74 -0.79
CA HIS A 350 -14.93 -8.46 0.05
C HIS A 350 -13.72 -7.57 0.27
N VAL A 351 -13.35 -7.45 1.52
CA VAL A 351 -12.15 -6.73 1.87
C VAL A 351 -11.06 -7.75 2.09
N ALA A 352 -10.04 -7.71 1.23
CA ALA A 352 -8.89 -8.56 1.36
C ALA A 352 -8.18 -8.19 2.67
N PRO A 353 -8.00 -9.12 3.62
CA PRO A 353 -7.34 -8.80 4.88
C PRO A 353 -5.85 -8.47 4.64
N PRO A 354 -5.18 -7.76 5.56
CA PRO A 354 -3.74 -7.60 5.48
C PRO A 354 -3.02 -8.96 5.54
N ILE A 355 -1.84 -9.06 4.93
CA ILE A 355 -1.03 -10.30 4.93
C ILE A 355 -0.07 -10.39 6.12
N ALA A 356 -0.06 -9.38 6.99
CA ALA A 356 0.76 -9.37 8.18
C ALA A 356 0.25 -10.40 9.20
N ASN A 357 1.17 -11.09 9.84
CA ASN A 357 0.97 -12.09 10.90
C ASN A 357 0.09 -13.29 10.49
N LEU A 358 -0.01 -13.60 9.20
CA LEU A 358 -0.81 -14.73 8.70
C LEU A 358 -0.45 -16.07 9.35
N ARG A 359 0.80 -16.25 9.79
CA ARG A 359 1.24 -17.46 10.51
C ARG A 359 0.38 -17.74 11.76
N GLU A 360 -0.10 -16.70 12.42
CA GLU A 360 -0.76 -16.76 13.73
C GLU A 360 -2.29 -16.68 13.63
N THR A 361 -2.86 -16.65 12.41
CA THR A 361 -4.30 -16.47 12.19
C THR A 361 -5.00 -17.58 11.37
N PRO A 362 -4.67 -18.88 11.53
CA PRO A 362 -5.55 -19.93 11.03
C PRO A 362 -6.80 -20.07 11.92
N PRO A 363 -7.95 -20.53 11.38
CA PRO A 363 -8.18 -20.78 9.96
C PRO A 363 -8.34 -19.48 9.16
N TYR A 364 -8.06 -19.54 7.86
CA TYR A 364 -8.14 -18.37 6.99
C TYR A 364 -9.53 -18.21 6.35
N PHE A 365 -9.81 -16.98 5.95
CA PHE A 365 -11.12 -16.43 5.57
C PHE A 365 -12.08 -16.28 6.75
N ARG A 366 -13.09 -15.42 6.55
CA ARG A 366 -14.09 -15.12 7.59
C ARG A 366 -14.90 -16.34 7.98
N ASP A 367 -15.05 -17.31 7.09
CA ASP A 367 -15.75 -18.57 7.31
C ASP A 367 -14.82 -19.72 7.74
N GLY A 368 -13.52 -19.45 7.90
CA GLY A 368 -12.52 -20.44 8.29
C GLY A 368 -12.34 -21.58 7.28
N ALA A 369 -12.68 -21.36 6.00
CA ALA A 369 -12.69 -22.40 4.98
C ALA A 369 -11.31 -23.05 4.75
N TYR A 370 -10.22 -22.35 5.07
CA TYR A 370 -8.87 -22.84 4.82
C TYR A 370 -8.11 -23.04 6.13
N PRO A 371 -7.83 -24.29 6.55
CA PRO A 371 -7.16 -24.55 7.82
C PRO A 371 -5.66 -24.20 7.80
N THR A 372 -5.07 -24.04 6.62
CA THR A 372 -3.64 -23.74 6.45
C THR A 372 -3.41 -22.72 5.33
N LEU A 373 -2.28 -22.02 5.40
CA LEU A 373 -1.90 -21.03 4.39
C LEU A 373 -1.60 -21.70 3.05
N ASP A 374 -1.04 -22.91 3.08
CA ASP A 374 -0.81 -23.73 1.89
C ASP A 374 -2.14 -24.02 1.17
N ALA A 375 -3.18 -24.43 1.91
CA ALA A 375 -4.52 -24.66 1.34
C ALA A 375 -5.13 -23.37 0.74
N LEU A 376 -4.96 -22.24 1.42
CA LEU A 376 -5.42 -20.94 0.89
C LEU A 376 -4.68 -20.55 -0.40
N VAL A 377 -3.37 -20.72 -0.44
CA VAL A 377 -2.55 -20.40 -1.63
C VAL A 377 -2.87 -21.36 -2.78
N GLU A 378 -3.09 -22.63 -2.50
CA GLU A 378 -3.52 -23.63 -3.50
C GLU A 378 -4.87 -23.28 -4.12
N GLU A 379 -5.83 -22.81 -3.32
CA GLU A 379 -7.10 -22.32 -3.86
C GLU A 379 -6.90 -21.08 -4.76
N GLY A 380 -6.06 -20.13 -4.34
CA GLY A 380 -5.70 -18.99 -5.19
C GLY A 380 -5.10 -19.44 -6.52
N VAL A 381 -4.25 -20.46 -6.51
CA VAL A 381 -3.72 -21.10 -7.73
C VAL A 381 -4.86 -21.71 -8.56
N HIS A 382 -5.83 -22.38 -7.95
CA HIS A 382 -6.98 -22.95 -8.66
C HIS A 382 -7.85 -21.86 -9.31
N LEU A 383 -8.26 -20.85 -8.54
CA LEU A 383 -9.13 -19.76 -8.99
C LEU A 383 -8.48 -18.87 -10.06
N PHE A 384 -7.17 -18.67 -9.98
CA PHE A 384 -6.43 -17.74 -10.85
C PHE A 384 -5.54 -18.44 -11.90
N GLY A 385 -5.73 -19.75 -12.10
CA GLY A 385 -4.99 -20.55 -13.08
C GLY A 385 -3.49 -20.71 -12.78
N GLY A 386 -3.08 -20.44 -11.54
CA GLY A 386 -1.73 -20.63 -11.02
C GLY A 386 -0.71 -19.61 -11.47
N HIS A 387 0.45 -19.59 -10.80
CA HIS A 387 1.56 -18.69 -11.15
C HIS A 387 2.22 -19.10 -12.47
N ARG A 388 2.73 -18.10 -13.21
CA ARG A 388 3.54 -18.35 -14.42
C ARG A 388 4.93 -18.91 -14.08
N THR A 389 5.38 -18.71 -12.85
CA THR A 389 6.65 -19.17 -12.29
C THR A 389 6.41 -20.00 -11.01
N PRO A 390 7.32 -20.93 -10.64
CA PRO A 390 7.18 -21.69 -9.39
C PRO A 390 7.03 -20.77 -8.18
N ASN A 391 6.11 -21.09 -7.26
CA ASN A 391 5.72 -20.28 -6.11
C ASN A 391 6.08 -20.93 -4.76
N GLY A 392 6.97 -21.92 -4.72
CA GLY A 392 7.28 -22.67 -3.50
C GLY A 392 7.86 -21.82 -2.35
N ALA A 393 8.38 -20.64 -2.65
CA ALA A 393 8.87 -19.67 -1.66
C ALA A 393 7.79 -18.73 -1.11
N LEU A 394 6.60 -18.66 -1.73
CA LEU A 394 5.54 -17.72 -1.36
C LEU A 394 5.02 -17.99 0.06
N VAL A 395 4.66 -19.23 0.39
CA VAL A 395 4.11 -19.57 1.72
C VAL A 395 5.14 -19.31 2.84
N PRO A 396 6.41 -19.77 2.74
CA PRO A 396 7.43 -19.41 3.72
C PRO A 396 7.58 -17.89 3.89
N TRP A 397 7.57 -17.13 2.79
CA TRP A 397 7.66 -15.67 2.84
C TRP A 397 6.44 -15.04 3.53
N LEU A 398 5.23 -15.46 3.19
CA LEU A 398 3.99 -14.98 3.81
C LEU A 398 3.96 -15.27 5.33
N ARG A 399 4.44 -16.45 5.76
CA ARG A 399 4.56 -16.80 7.19
C ARG A 399 5.52 -15.89 7.96
N ASN A 400 6.50 -15.31 7.26
CA ASN A 400 7.49 -14.42 7.84
C ASN A 400 7.09 -12.94 7.76
N GLN A 401 5.93 -12.62 7.18
CA GLN A 401 5.40 -11.25 7.19
C GLN A 401 4.88 -10.95 8.58
N THR A 402 5.72 -10.40 9.44
CA THR A 402 5.33 -10.00 10.80
C THR A 402 5.16 -8.50 10.88
N ARG A 403 4.08 -8.05 11.51
CA ARG A 403 3.93 -6.64 11.92
C ARG A 403 3.93 -6.58 13.44
N GLY A 404 4.88 -5.85 14.00
CA GLY A 404 4.92 -5.53 15.43
C GLY A 404 3.93 -4.41 15.75
N ALA A 405 3.46 -4.39 17.00
CA ALA A 405 2.74 -3.25 17.57
C ALA A 405 3.66 -2.02 17.65
N SER A 406 3.13 -0.84 17.34
CA SER A 406 3.80 0.44 17.55
C SER A 406 3.45 0.93 18.97
N LEU A 407 4.46 0.98 19.84
CA LEU A 407 4.31 1.40 21.24
C LEU A 407 4.82 2.83 21.43
N ASP A 408 4.36 3.76 20.60
CA ASP A 408 4.82 5.16 20.64
C ASP A 408 4.56 5.82 22.00
N ASP A 409 3.52 5.39 22.71
CA ASP A 409 3.21 5.77 24.09
C ASP A 409 2.97 4.51 24.96
N VAL A 410 4.03 4.06 25.63
CA VAL A 410 4.02 2.83 26.45
C VAL A 410 3.02 2.93 27.60
N ASP A 411 2.87 4.09 28.22
CA ASP A 411 1.97 4.24 29.37
C ASP A 411 0.50 4.27 28.92
N ALA A 412 0.19 4.98 27.84
CA ALA A 412 -1.14 4.92 27.23
C ALA A 412 -1.48 3.51 26.73
N THR A 413 -0.51 2.78 26.18
CA THR A 413 -0.69 1.38 25.76
C THR A 413 -0.97 0.49 26.96
N ARG A 414 -0.22 0.63 28.07
CA ARG A 414 -0.42 -0.16 29.29
C ARG A 414 -1.81 0.06 29.88
N GLU A 415 -2.25 1.31 29.94
CA GLU A 415 -3.59 1.66 30.39
C GLU A 415 -4.67 1.08 29.46
N GLY A 416 -4.48 1.19 28.15
CA GLY A 416 -5.43 0.61 27.20
C GLY A 416 -5.49 -0.92 27.25
N TRP A 417 -4.37 -1.62 27.50
CA TRP A 417 -4.35 -3.07 27.75
C TRP A 417 -5.12 -3.46 29.03
N ARG A 418 -4.95 -2.68 30.11
CA ARG A 418 -5.72 -2.89 31.35
C ARG A 418 -7.22 -2.82 31.07
N VAL A 419 -7.65 -1.76 30.38
CA VAL A 419 -9.05 -1.58 29.99
C VAL A 419 -9.53 -2.71 29.06
N PHE A 420 -8.71 -3.10 28.07
CA PHE A 420 -9.00 -4.22 27.16
C PHE A 420 -9.26 -5.53 27.94
N SER A 421 -8.44 -5.79 28.95
CA SER A 421 -8.58 -6.95 29.83
C SER A 421 -9.83 -6.87 30.71
N GLU A 422 -10.10 -5.70 31.31
CA GLU A 422 -11.25 -5.47 32.20
C GLU A 422 -12.61 -5.51 31.47
N GLU A 423 -12.64 -5.14 30.19
CA GLU A 423 -13.82 -5.27 29.33
C GLU A 423 -13.97 -6.71 28.79
N GLY A 424 -13.05 -7.62 29.14
CA GLY A 424 -13.13 -9.05 28.79
C GLY A 424 -12.73 -9.38 27.35
N CYS A 425 -12.15 -8.44 26.62
CA CYS A 425 -11.77 -8.61 25.22
C CYS A 425 -10.80 -9.79 24.96
N PRO A 426 -9.82 -10.11 25.84
CA PRO A 426 -8.92 -11.26 25.65
C PRO A 426 -9.60 -12.62 25.59
N ARG A 427 -10.89 -12.73 25.98
CA ARG A 427 -11.64 -14.00 25.86
C ARG A 427 -11.79 -14.48 24.43
N CYS A 428 -11.79 -13.56 23.47
CA CYS A 428 -11.82 -13.86 22.04
C CYS A 428 -10.57 -13.33 21.32
N HIS A 429 -10.01 -12.21 21.80
CA HIS A 429 -8.87 -11.55 21.18
C HIS A 429 -7.60 -11.71 22.01
N ALA A 430 -7.13 -12.96 22.13
CA ALA A 430 -5.94 -13.29 22.90
C ALA A 430 -4.63 -12.95 22.16
N PRO A 431 -3.58 -12.45 22.84
CA PRO A 431 -2.25 -12.29 22.24
C PRO A 431 -1.65 -13.63 21.73
N PRO A 432 -0.70 -13.62 20.77
CA PRO A 432 -0.02 -12.45 20.21
C PRO A 432 -0.72 -11.81 19.01
N ALA A 433 -1.61 -12.53 18.31
CA ALA A 433 -2.31 -12.02 17.14
C ALA A 433 -3.65 -11.34 17.46
N PHE A 434 -4.03 -11.30 18.75
CA PHE A 434 -5.31 -10.75 19.22
C PHE A 434 -6.50 -11.42 18.52
N THR A 435 -6.43 -12.74 18.45
CA THR A 435 -7.45 -13.66 17.96
C THR A 435 -7.21 -15.00 18.65
N ASP A 436 -8.26 -15.80 18.81
CA ASP A 436 -8.18 -17.18 19.27
C ASP A 436 -8.45 -18.21 18.16
N GLY A 437 -8.70 -17.77 16.93
CA GLY A 437 -8.98 -18.62 15.77
C GLY A 437 -10.25 -19.46 15.91
N VAL A 438 -11.15 -19.11 16.83
CA VAL A 438 -12.38 -19.88 17.06
C VAL A 438 -13.51 -19.34 16.19
N MET A 439 -14.10 -20.26 15.41
CA MET A 439 -15.32 -20.01 14.65
C MET A 439 -16.52 -19.83 15.60
N ARG A 440 -17.20 -18.70 15.48
CA ARG A 440 -18.34 -18.32 16.31
C ARG A 440 -19.56 -18.03 15.45
N THR A 441 -20.71 -18.47 15.91
CA THR A 441 -21.99 -18.08 15.32
C THR A 441 -22.21 -16.57 15.47
N ARG A 442 -22.96 -15.99 14.55
CA ARG A 442 -23.40 -14.59 14.72
C ARG A 442 -24.25 -14.41 15.98
N ALA A 443 -24.98 -15.43 16.42
CA ALA A 443 -25.70 -15.39 17.70
C ALA A 443 -24.77 -15.14 18.90
N GLU A 444 -23.60 -15.80 18.94
CA GLU A 444 -22.58 -15.57 19.98
C GLU A 444 -21.96 -14.17 19.94
N LEU A 445 -22.04 -13.48 18.80
CA LEU A 445 -21.47 -12.14 18.61
C LEU A 445 -22.51 -11.02 18.79
N GLU A 446 -23.73 -11.20 18.25
CA GLU A 446 -24.73 -10.15 17.99
C GLU A 446 -26.20 -10.63 18.01
N ASP A 447 -26.47 -11.86 18.44
CA ASP A 447 -27.83 -12.39 18.68
C ASP A 447 -28.74 -12.62 17.45
N GLU A 448 -28.19 -12.85 16.24
CA GLU A 448 -28.99 -13.31 15.07
C GLU A 448 -28.21 -14.21 14.08
N GLY A 449 -28.69 -15.45 13.82
CA GLY A 449 -28.30 -16.28 12.66
C GLY A 449 -27.16 -17.29 12.88
N ALA A 450 -27.12 -18.32 12.02
CA ALA A 450 -26.25 -19.50 12.14
C ALA A 450 -24.92 -19.43 11.36
N VAL A 451 -24.58 -18.29 10.75
CA VAL A 451 -23.33 -18.17 9.99
C VAL A 451 -22.15 -18.13 10.97
N LEU A 452 -21.27 -19.12 10.86
CA LEU A 452 -20.00 -19.16 11.60
C LEU A 452 -19.04 -18.12 11.03
N ARG A 453 -18.39 -17.37 11.92
CA ARG A 453 -17.36 -16.39 11.61
C ARG A 453 -16.16 -16.57 12.51
N ASP A 454 -14.97 -16.52 11.93
CA ASP A 454 -13.73 -16.47 12.69
C ASP A 454 -13.67 -15.18 13.52
N THR A 455 -12.99 -15.23 14.66
CA THR A 455 -12.62 -14.03 15.40
C THR A 455 -11.40 -13.38 14.75
N PRO A 456 -11.55 -12.23 14.09
CA PRO A 456 -10.46 -11.66 13.32
C PRO A 456 -9.33 -11.19 14.25
N SER A 457 -8.08 -11.34 13.78
CA SER A 457 -6.93 -10.67 14.40
C SER A 457 -7.18 -9.16 14.51
N LEU A 458 -6.79 -8.56 15.63
CA LEU A 458 -6.80 -7.11 15.82
C LEU A 458 -5.47 -6.44 15.47
N VAL A 459 -4.46 -7.19 15.00
CA VAL A 459 -3.17 -6.60 14.63
C VAL A 459 -3.31 -5.77 13.35
N GLY A 460 -2.69 -4.59 13.35
CA GLY A 460 -2.79 -3.61 12.28
C GLY A 460 -4.21 -3.11 12.06
N LEU A 461 -4.98 -2.91 13.13
CA LEU A 461 -6.38 -2.46 13.03
C LEU A 461 -6.44 -1.02 12.49
N ARG A 462 -5.46 -0.20 12.85
CA ARG A 462 -5.34 1.21 12.43
C ARG A 462 -5.24 1.37 10.92
N GLU A 463 -4.63 0.42 10.22
CA GLU A 463 -4.43 0.53 8.76
C GLU A 463 -5.65 0.08 7.95
N ARG A 464 -6.67 -0.47 8.60
CA ARG A 464 -7.88 -0.96 7.94
C ARG A 464 -8.82 0.20 7.66
N SER A 465 -9.25 0.30 6.42
CA SER A 465 -10.20 1.33 5.96
C SER A 465 -11.66 1.05 6.35
N GLU A 466 -11.97 -0.22 6.67
CA GLU A 466 -13.30 -0.68 7.04
C GLU A 466 -13.17 -1.75 8.14
N LEU A 467 -13.94 -1.59 9.20
CA LEU A 467 -13.94 -2.41 10.41
C LEU A 467 -15.34 -2.99 10.67
N GLY A 468 -15.35 -4.06 11.46
CA GLY A 468 -16.56 -4.78 11.80
C GLY A 468 -16.95 -5.83 10.77
N HIS A 469 -17.90 -6.67 11.16
CA HIS A 469 -18.38 -7.80 10.38
C HIS A 469 -19.22 -7.33 9.16
N ASP A 470 -19.78 -6.12 9.24
CA ASP A 470 -20.60 -5.44 8.24
C ASP A 470 -19.82 -4.38 7.44
N LEU A 471 -18.53 -4.17 7.75
CA LEU A 471 -17.63 -3.21 7.10
C LEU A 471 -18.12 -1.76 7.14
N ARG A 472 -18.97 -1.40 8.12
CA ARG A 472 -19.57 -0.05 8.16
C ARG A 472 -18.70 0.99 8.85
N ALA A 473 -17.82 0.60 9.76
CA ALA A 473 -16.98 1.53 10.50
C ALA A 473 -15.70 1.86 9.71
N SER A 474 -15.44 3.12 9.41
CA SER A 474 -14.27 3.54 8.64
C SER A 474 -12.98 3.63 9.47
N ASP A 475 -13.09 3.61 10.80
CA ASP A 475 -11.97 3.70 11.73
C ASP A 475 -12.31 3.11 13.12
N VAL A 476 -11.29 2.98 13.98
CA VAL A 476 -11.43 2.46 15.35
C VAL A 476 -12.38 3.32 16.20
N PRO A 477 -12.30 4.67 16.21
CA PRO A 477 -13.29 5.50 16.88
C PRO A 477 -14.74 5.22 16.49
N GLU A 478 -15.04 5.10 15.20
CA GLU A 478 -16.36 4.83 14.69
C GLU A 478 -16.84 3.42 15.05
N PHE A 479 -15.94 2.43 14.95
CA PHE A 479 -16.21 1.07 15.41
C PHE A 479 -16.62 1.06 16.89
N LEU A 480 -15.85 1.69 17.77
CA LEU A 480 -16.15 1.75 19.21
C LEU A 480 -17.44 2.53 19.53
N ARG A 481 -17.81 3.52 18.70
CA ARG A 481 -19.10 4.22 18.83
C ARG A 481 -20.28 3.33 18.47
N ARG A 482 -20.13 2.51 17.41
CA ARG A 482 -21.16 1.58 16.91
C ARG A 482 -21.17 0.23 17.63
N ALA A 483 -20.17 -0.04 18.46
CA ALA A 483 -19.99 -1.32 19.11
C ALA A 483 -21.22 -1.74 19.92
N SER A 484 -21.71 -2.95 19.67
CA SER A 484 -22.92 -3.53 20.25
C SER A 484 -22.70 -5.01 20.55
N GLY A 485 -23.67 -5.68 21.18
CA GLY A 485 -23.55 -7.09 21.55
C GLY A 485 -22.30 -7.39 22.37
N ALA A 486 -21.54 -8.41 21.95
CA ALA A 486 -20.27 -8.80 22.57
C ALA A 486 -19.17 -7.72 22.49
N HIS A 487 -19.30 -6.73 21.60
CA HIS A 487 -18.36 -5.62 21.46
C HIS A 487 -18.77 -4.38 22.27
N ARG A 488 -19.89 -4.40 23.01
CA ARG A 488 -20.32 -3.25 23.82
C ARG A 488 -19.31 -2.98 24.93
N VAL A 489 -18.69 -1.80 24.89
CA VAL A 489 -17.75 -1.32 25.91
C VAL A 489 -18.28 -0.07 26.61
N ARG A 490 -17.84 0.17 27.85
CA ARG A 490 -18.22 1.39 28.59
C ARG A 490 -17.71 2.64 27.87
N SER A 491 -18.49 3.72 27.86
CA SER A 491 -18.10 4.99 27.20
C SER A 491 -16.78 5.55 27.74
N ALA A 492 -16.54 5.42 29.04
CA ALA A 492 -15.29 5.87 29.69
C ALA A 492 -14.05 5.06 29.25
N SER A 493 -14.24 3.81 28.81
CA SER A 493 -13.18 2.90 28.35
C SER A 493 -12.71 3.20 26.92
N ARG A 494 -13.57 3.83 26.10
CA ARG A 494 -13.32 4.04 24.66
C ARG A 494 -12.01 4.77 24.33
N PRO A 495 -11.61 5.85 25.01
CA PRO A 495 -10.37 6.55 24.66
C PRO A 495 -9.12 5.70 24.88
N ALA A 496 -9.07 4.93 25.98
CA ALA A 496 -7.94 4.05 26.28
C ALA A 496 -7.90 2.84 25.33
N LEU A 497 -9.06 2.22 25.07
CA LEU A 497 -9.19 1.14 24.10
C LEU A 497 -8.78 1.58 22.70
N ARG A 498 -9.23 2.75 22.25
CA ARG A 498 -8.86 3.31 20.95
C ARG A 498 -7.35 3.34 20.80
N ARG A 499 -6.64 3.97 21.75
CA ARG A 499 -5.17 4.09 21.68
C ARG A 499 -4.48 2.73 21.65
N PHE A 500 -4.96 1.78 22.45
CA PHE A 500 -4.42 0.42 22.44
C PHE A 500 -4.65 -0.28 21.11
N LEU A 501 -5.89 -0.27 20.60
CA LEU A 501 -6.25 -0.88 19.33
C LEU A 501 -5.56 -0.23 18.13
N GLU A 502 -5.29 1.08 18.17
CA GLU A 502 -4.52 1.79 17.15
C GLU A 502 -3.00 1.53 17.25
N ALA A 503 -2.52 1.02 18.39
CA ALA A 503 -1.13 0.62 18.62
C ALA A 503 -0.85 -0.84 18.21
N LEU A 504 -1.89 -1.69 18.13
CA LEU A 504 -1.84 -3.06 17.60
C LEU A 504 -1.71 -3.05 16.08
#